data_AF-A0A6T6C3B5-F1
#
_entry.id   AF-A0A6T6C3B5-F1
#
_cell.length_a   1.000
_cell.length_b   1.000
_cell.length_c   1.000
_cell.angle_alpha   90.00
_cell.angle_beta   90.00
_cell.angle_gamma   90.00
#
_symmetry.space_group_name_H-M   'P 1'
#
loop_
_entity.id
_entity.type
_entity.pdbx_description
1 polymer ?
#
loop_
_entity_poly.entity_id
_entity_poly.type
_entity_poly.pdbx_seq_one_letter_code
_entity_poly.pdbx_strand_id
1 'polypeptide(L)'
;MAFISGFGGVIGSSFAGSSVAVCESKKTNAVVMKVEGAAVNVVKVGSSPSPLVAKLLGRRTTAISKKAGSLLTPTEAAADAFFAQTVTRKFKEMVNWTGVYDPQCTEGTAKGEAWDKRELAVSKQFRFKQRSAAQKAGDFFENRRLAIHMVGHICAAEEALLGKYPTLAASYIMGKTEANKTCNRYTTPDSVAEAYMAASIESQNKKRGAPFGVYLSSCVDGNAKGRAEAARVAAVNTAYRAGWKSPAQNARQRYELSAHGRNMLGHDCDYEEAIYNKYPAVAGAMRSSSYRY
;
A
#
# COMPACT_ATOMS: atom_id res chain seq x y z
N MET A 1 1.79 4.27 49.82
CA MET A 1 3.25 4.53 49.80
C MET A 1 3.63 4.88 48.37
N ALA A 2 4.37 5.95 48.04
CA ALA A 2 4.69 7.16 48.79
C ALA A 2 4.96 8.30 47.77
N PHE A 3 4.66 9.54 48.13
CA PHE A 3 5.04 10.73 47.35
C PHE A 3 6.51 11.08 47.59
N ILE A 4 7.27 11.43 46.54
CA ILE A 4 8.41 12.36 46.62
C ILE A 4 8.38 13.27 45.38
N SER A 5 8.71 14.55 45.57
CA SER A 5 8.57 15.67 44.62
C SER A 5 9.81 16.57 44.59
N GLY A 6 9.92 17.41 43.54
CA GLY A 6 10.94 18.48 43.43
C GLY A 6 12.28 18.04 42.81
N PHE A 7 13.16 18.89 42.28
CA PHE A 7 13.15 20.33 41.91
C PHE A 7 14.27 20.49 40.83
N GLY A 8 14.34 21.47 39.92
CA GLY A 8 13.45 22.58 39.55
C GLY A 8 14.29 23.73 38.95
N GLY A 9 13.92 24.29 37.79
CA GLY A 9 14.79 25.23 37.06
C GLY A 9 14.08 26.03 35.96
N VAL A 10 13.67 27.25 36.29
CA VAL A 10 13.06 28.23 35.37
C VAL A 10 14.00 29.43 35.28
N ILE A 11 14.32 29.85 34.05
CA ILE A 11 14.71 31.24 33.74
C ILE A 11 13.89 31.63 32.51
N GLY A 12 13.24 32.79 32.56
CA GLY A 12 12.41 33.28 31.46
C GLY A 12 12.60 34.76 31.21
N SER A 13 12.26 35.17 30.00
CA SER A 13 11.88 36.50 29.50
C SER A 13 12.19 36.53 28.00
N SER A 14 11.57 37.29 27.11
CA SER A 14 10.28 38.01 26.96
C SER A 14 10.42 38.76 25.62
N PHE A 15 9.37 39.42 25.15
CA PHE A 15 9.33 40.35 24.00
C PHE A 15 9.20 39.76 22.58
N ALA A 16 7.93 39.65 22.17
CA ALA A 16 7.29 40.33 21.04
C ALA A 16 8.17 40.94 19.92
N GLY A 17 7.73 40.76 18.66
CA GLY A 17 8.27 41.50 17.53
C GLY A 17 7.78 41.03 16.17
N SER A 18 6.53 41.34 15.81
CA SER A 18 6.09 41.31 14.41
C SER A 18 6.75 42.44 13.62
N SER A 19 7.62 42.12 12.66
CA SER A 19 8.27 43.09 11.78
C SER A 19 7.89 42.88 10.31
N VAL A 20 6.92 43.68 9.87
CA VAL A 20 6.63 43.88 8.44
C VAL A 20 7.83 44.55 7.79
N ALA A 21 8.45 43.90 6.80
CA ALA A 21 9.50 44.51 5.99
C ALA A 21 8.90 45.36 4.86
N VAL A 22 8.32 46.52 5.22
CA VAL A 22 8.21 47.65 4.29
C VAL A 22 9.54 48.39 4.33
N CYS A 23 10.14 48.62 3.15
CA CYS A 23 11.21 49.60 2.98
C CYS A 23 10.90 50.42 1.73
N GLU A 24 10.96 51.73 1.89
CA GLU A 24 10.32 52.68 1.00
C GLU A 24 11.12 52.99 -0.27
N SER A 25 10.35 53.37 -1.29
CA SER A 25 10.81 54.04 -2.49
C SER A 25 11.72 55.24 -2.15
N LYS A 26 12.96 55.25 -2.69
CA LYS A 26 13.60 56.50 -3.09
C LYS A 26 13.25 56.80 -4.55
N LYS A 27 12.47 57.85 -4.76
CA LYS A 27 12.21 58.40 -6.09
C LYS A 27 13.45 59.14 -6.59
N THR A 28 13.86 58.87 -7.82
CA THR A 28 14.51 59.86 -8.70
C THR A 28 13.78 59.84 -10.03
N ASN A 29 13.36 61.01 -10.49
CA ASN A 29 12.61 61.17 -11.72
C ASN A 29 13.48 60.82 -12.94
N ALA A 30 12.91 60.16 -13.96
CA ALA A 30 12.51 60.86 -15.20
C ALA A 30 12.14 59.88 -16.34
N VAL A 31 11.46 60.44 -17.34
CA VAL A 31 11.21 59.90 -18.70
C VAL A 31 10.31 58.67 -18.80
N VAL A 32 9.02 58.94 -19.02
CA VAL A 32 8.18 58.07 -19.83
C VAL A 32 8.72 58.10 -21.26
N MET A 33 9.24 56.99 -21.74
CA MET A 33 9.41 56.73 -23.17
C MET A 33 8.82 55.38 -23.52
N LYS A 34 7.69 55.41 -24.25
CA LYS A 34 7.29 54.29 -25.09
C LYS A 34 8.32 54.18 -26.20
N VAL A 35 9.14 53.14 -26.18
CA VAL A 35 9.87 52.67 -27.36
C VAL A 35 9.45 51.23 -27.58
N GLU A 36 8.78 51.00 -28.69
CA GLU A 36 8.45 49.66 -29.16
C GLU A 36 9.72 48.99 -29.69
N GLY A 37 9.95 47.74 -29.32
CA GLY A 37 10.98 46.89 -29.94
C GLY A 37 12.43 47.11 -29.48
N ALA A 38 12.85 46.33 -28.48
CA ALA A 38 14.25 45.91 -28.35
C ALA A 38 14.31 44.50 -27.72
N ALA A 39 15.11 43.61 -28.29
CA ALA A 39 15.20 42.22 -27.87
C ALA A 39 15.91 42.08 -26.51
N VAL A 40 15.16 41.75 -25.46
CA VAL A 40 15.73 41.43 -24.15
C VAL A 40 16.19 39.98 -24.12
N ASN A 41 17.42 39.74 -24.59
CA ASN A 41 18.18 38.51 -24.31
C ASN A 41 18.59 38.48 -22.83
N VAL A 42 17.62 38.24 -21.94
CA VAL A 42 17.88 37.91 -20.53
C VAL A 42 17.50 36.46 -20.31
N VAL A 43 18.52 35.61 -20.20
CA VAL A 43 18.40 34.24 -19.71
C VAL A 43 18.11 34.30 -18.20
N LYS A 44 16.86 34.60 -17.84
CA LYS A 44 16.26 34.26 -16.54
C LYS A 44 15.28 33.11 -16.77
N VAL A 45 15.83 31.90 -16.84
CA VAL A 45 15.04 30.67 -16.83
C VAL A 45 14.49 30.47 -15.42
N GLY A 46 13.24 30.89 -15.21
CA GLY A 46 12.45 30.51 -14.04
C GLY A 46 11.70 31.65 -13.35
N SER A 47 10.53 32.02 -13.88
CA SER A 47 9.34 32.40 -13.07
C SER A 47 8.09 32.73 -13.92
N SER A 48 7.35 31.71 -14.39
CA SER A 48 5.88 31.76 -14.50
C SER A 48 5.29 30.40 -14.93
N PRO A 49 4.28 29.87 -14.23
CA PRO A 49 3.54 28.69 -14.65
C PRO A 49 2.23 29.09 -15.35
N SER A 50 2.31 29.69 -16.53
CA SER A 50 1.16 29.75 -17.44
C SER A 50 1.04 28.41 -18.18
N PRO A 51 -0.17 27.88 -18.42
CA PRO A 51 -0.32 26.62 -19.14
C PRO A 51 0.26 26.76 -20.54
N LEU A 52 1.32 26.01 -20.83
CA LEU A 52 1.95 25.97 -22.14
C LEU A 52 0.94 25.47 -23.17
N VAL A 53 0.32 26.41 -23.88
CA VAL A 53 -0.42 26.13 -25.12
C VAL A 53 0.59 25.57 -26.11
N ALA A 54 0.64 24.24 -26.19
CA ALA A 54 1.54 23.52 -27.05
C ALA A 54 1.14 23.75 -28.52
N LYS A 55 1.71 24.79 -29.15
CA LYS A 55 1.60 25.02 -30.59
C LYS A 55 2.17 23.81 -31.32
N LEU A 56 1.27 22.98 -31.84
CA LEU A 56 1.55 21.64 -32.33
C LEU A 56 2.03 21.72 -33.79
N LEU A 57 3.25 22.24 -33.98
CA LEU A 57 3.91 22.33 -35.28
C LEU A 57 5.36 21.83 -35.21
N GLY A 58 5.65 20.77 -35.96
CA GLY A 58 6.99 20.46 -36.49
C GLY A 58 8.04 19.84 -35.56
N ARG A 59 7.86 19.76 -34.24
CA ARG A 59 8.82 19.05 -33.36
C ARG A 59 8.37 17.62 -33.05
N ARG A 60 9.23 16.64 -33.40
CA ARG A 60 9.05 15.21 -33.10
C ARG A 60 8.62 15.00 -31.64
N THR A 61 7.65 14.11 -31.44
CA THR A 61 6.82 13.93 -30.23
C THR A 61 7.54 13.43 -28.97
N THR A 62 8.87 13.38 -28.94
CA THR A 62 9.66 12.79 -27.84
C THR A 62 9.61 13.58 -26.53
N ALA A 63 9.36 14.90 -26.58
CA ALA A 63 9.15 15.71 -25.37
C ALA A 63 7.76 15.48 -24.73
N ILE A 64 6.73 15.22 -25.55
CA ILE A 64 5.40 14.83 -25.08
C ILE A 64 5.42 13.38 -24.57
N SER A 65 6.20 12.51 -25.22
CA SER A 65 6.38 11.10 -24.85
C SER A 65 6.82 10.87 -23.40
N LYS A 66 7.69 11.72 -22.83
CA LYS A 66 8.06 11.64 -21.39
C LYS A 66 6.87 11.84 -20.43
N LYS A 67 5.78 12.46 -20.89
CA LYS A 67 4.52 12.64 -20.13
C LYS A 67 3.43 11.62 -20.49
N ALA A 68 3.59 10.90 -21.62
CA ALA A 68 2.64 9.92 -22.14
C ALA A 68 2.94 8.47 -21.72
N GLY A 69 4.13 8.19 -21.17
CA GLY A 69 4.54 6.85 -20.72
C GLY A 69 4.09 6.47 -19.31
N SER A 70 3.56 7.41 -18.50
CA SER A 70 3.03 7.14 -17.17
C SER A 70 1.50 7.13 -17.19
N LEU A 71 0.88 6.07 -16.66
CA LEU A 71 -0.59 5.93 -16.56
C LEU A 71 -1.27 7.08 -15.79
N LEU A 72 -0.52 7.79 -14.95
CA LEU A 72 -0.97 8.93 -14.16
C LEU A 72 -0.02 10.12 -14.33
N THR A 73 -0.55 11.33 -14.20
CA THR A 73 0.28 12.54 -14.01
C THR A 73 0.96 12.53 -12.63
N PRO A 74 2.03 13.32 -12.40
CA PRO A 74 2.70 13.38 -11.08
C PRO A 74 1.74 13.75 -9.93
N THR A 75 0.78 14.64 -10.19
CA THR A 75 -0.29 15.03 -9.25
C THR A 75 -1.24 13.87 -8.94
N GLU A 76 -1.61 13.07 -9.95
CA GLU A 76 -2.48 11.90 -9.74
C GLU A 76 -1.74 10.73 -9.08
N ALA A 77 -0.43 10.56 -9.33
CA ALA A 77 0.39 9.58 -8.64
C ALA A 77 0.56 9.91 -7.14
N ALA A 78 0.63 11.21 -6.79
CA ALA A 78 0.59 11.66 -5.40
C ALA A 78 -0.80 11.41 -4.77
N ALA A 79 -1.89 11.64 -5.52
CA ALA A 79 -3.26 11.36 -5.08
C ALA A 79 -3.48 9.85 -4.86
N ASP A 80 -3.04 8.99 -5.78
CA ASP A 80 -3.09 7.52 -5.66
C ASP A 80 -2.42 7.05 -4.36
N ALA A 81 -1.20 7.53 -4.09
CA ALA A 81 -0.48 7.22 -2.85
C ALA A 81 -1.21 7.72 -1.59
N PHE A 82 -1.83 8.90 -1.64
CA PHE A 82 -2.64 9.44 -0.54
C PHE A 82 -3.91 8.63 -0.28
N PHE A 83 -4.64 8.24 -1.34
CA PHE A 83 -5.83 7.40 -1.22
C PHE A 83 -5.47 6.02 -0.67
N ALA A 84 -4.39 5.40 -1.15
CA ALA A 84 -3.91 4.11 -0.67
C ALA A 84 -3.52 4.14 0.82
N GLN A 85 -2.83 5.20 1.27
CA GLN A 85 -2.53 5.42 2.69
C GLN A 85 -3.79 5.65 3.53
N THR A 86 -4.76 6.39 3.00
CA THR A 86 -6.00 6.70 3.71
C THR A 86 -6.87 5.46 3.90
N VAL A 87 -7.04 4.65 2.84
CA VAL A 87 -7.78 3.39 2.89
C VAL A 87 -7.12 2.37 3.83
N THR A 88 -5.80 2.20 3.73
CA THR A 88 -5.08 1.28 4.64
C THR A 88 -5.10 1.74 6.10
N ARG A 89 -5.12 3.07 6.36
CA ARG A 89 -5.37 3.61 7.71
C ARG A 89 -6.78 3.26 8.20
N LYS A 90 -7.82 3.43 7.38
CA LYS A 90 -9.21 3.07 7.75
C LYS A 90 -9.39 1.58 8.05
N PHE A 91 -8.76 0.69 7.28
CA PHE A 91 -8.78 -0.74 7.60
C PHE A 91 -8.00 -1.09 8.89
N LYS A 92 -6.94 -0.34 9.25
CA LYS A 92 -6.28 -0.47 10.56
C LYS A 92 -7.14 0.04 11.73
N GLU A 93 -7.89 1.12 11.52
CA GLU A 93 -8.87 1.62 12.50
C GLU A 93 -9.97 0.58 12.77
N MET A 94 -10.44 -0.16 11.75
CA MET A 94 -11.41 -1.25 11.92
C MET A 94 -10.90 -2.41 12.80
N VAL A 95 -9.61 -2.72 12.76
CA VAL A 95 -9.01 -3.78 13.59
C VAL A 95 -8.95 -3.36 15.07
N ASN A 96 -8.61 -2.10 15.35
CA ASN A 96 -8.45 -1.58 16.71
C ASN A 96 -9.55 -0.57 17.08
N TRP A 97 -10.81 -0.93 16.85
CA TRP A 97 -11.95 -0.02 16.99
C TRP A 97 -12.15 0.55 18.41
N THR A 98 -11.65 -0.14 19.45
CA THR A 98 -11.68 0.30 20.85
C THR A 98 -10.53 1.24 21.24
N GLY A 99 -9.56 1.46 20.34
CA GLY A 99 -8.29 2.14 20.65
C GLY A 99 -7.26 1.26 21.37
N VAL A 100 -7.61 0.03 21.77
CA VAL A 100 -6.68 -0.97 22.30
C VAL A 100 -6.17 -1.85 21.14
N TYR A 101 -4.87 -2.12 21.10
CA TYR A 101 -4.27 -2.94 20.04
C TYR A 101 -4.57 -4.43 20.20
N ASP A 102 -5.25 -5.04 19.21
CA ASP A 102 -5.44 -6.50 19.11
C ASP A 102 -4.07 -7.18 18.87
N PRO A 103 -3.82 -8.43 19.34
CA PRO A 103 -2.59 -9.17 19.05
C PRO A 103 -2.30 -9.35 17.55
N GLN A 104 -3.32 -9.17 16.69
CA GLN A 104 -3.19 -9.06 15.24
C GLN A 104 -2.18 -7.97 14.81
N CYS A 105 -2.11 -6.84 15.53
CA CYS A 105 -1.28 -5.69 15.19
C CYS A 105 0.12 -5.74 15.81
N THR A 106 0.49 -6.80 16.53
CA THR A 106 1.76 -6.82 17.26
C THR A 106 2.95 -7.07 16.33
N GLU A 107 3.74 -6.01 16.10
CA GLU A 107 4.86 -6.02 15.14
C GLU A 107 6.04 -6.90 15.59
N GLY A 108 6.45 -6.87 16.85
CA GLY A 108 7.54 -7.69 17.39
C GLY A 108 7.13 -8.51 18.62
N THR A 109 7.86 -9.59 18.90
CA THR A 109 7.81 -10.36 20.15
C THR A 109 9.01 -10.04 21.03
N ALA A 110 10.21 -10.00 20.45
CA ALA A 110 11.44 -9.65 21.11
C ALA A 110 11.88 -8.21 20.78
N LYS A 111 12.75 -7.65 21.62
CA LYS A 111 13.39 -6.35 21.36
C LYS A 111 14.19 -6.43 20.06
N GLY A 112 14.06 -5.44 19.17
CA GLY A 112 14.72 -5.39 17.86
C GLY A 112 13.86 -5.88 16.69
N GLU A 113 13.02 -6.89 16.86
CA GLU A 113 12.27 -7.51 15.75
C GLU A 113 11.36 -6.54 14.96
N ALA A 114 10.81 -5.52 15.63
CA ALA A 114 9.99 -4.50 14.95
C ALA A 114 10.82 -3.66 13.96
N TRP A 115 12.09 -3.36 14.27
CA TRP A 115 13.01 -2.66 13.37
C TRP A 115 13.39 -3.55 12.19
N ASP A 116 13.67 -4.83 12.45
CA ASP A 116 13.97 -5.82 11.41
C ASP A 116 12.80 -5.99 10.42
N LYS A 117 11.56 -6.03 10.92
CA LYS A 117 10.37 -6.04 10.05
C LYS A 117 10.22 -4.76 9.23
N ARG A 118 10.59 -3.60 9.78
CA ARG A 118 10.57 -2.33 9.03
C ARG A 118 11.58 -2.34 7.88
N GLU A 119 12.80 -2.84 8.10
CA GLU A 119 13.80 -3.01 7.04
C GLU A 119 13.33 -3.98 5.94
N LEU A 120 12.73 -5.11 6.33
CA LEU A 120 12.19 -6.08 5.39
C LEU A 120 10.99 -5.51 4.61
N ALA A 121 10.14 -4.70 5.24
CA ALA A 121 9.04 -4.03 4.57
C ALA A 121 9.52 -2.98 3.54
N VAL A 122 10.50 -2.14 3.89
CA VAL A 122 11.09 -1.15 2.98
C VAL A 122 11.81 -1.83 1.82
N SER A 123 12.58 -2.89 2.07
CA SER A 123 13.21 -3.66 0.99
C SER A 123 12.19 -4.40 0.12
N LYS A 124 11.07 -4.92 0.65
CA LYS A 124 9.96 -5.47 -0.15
C LYS A 124 9.34 -4.40 -1.06
N GLN A 125 9.15 -3.16 -0.61
CA GLN A 125 8.69 -2.05 -1.45
C GLN A 125 9.68 -1.72 -2.59
N PHE A 126 10.98 -1.75 -2.31
CA PHE A 126 12.01 -1.55 -3.33
C PHE A 126 11.98 -2.66 -4.40
N ARG A 127 11.96 -3.93 -3.98
CA ARG A 127 11.85 -5.09 -4.89
C ARG A 127 10.57 -5.06 -5.74
N PHE A 128 9.44 -4.60 -5.17
CA PHE A 128 8.19 -4.41 -5.92
C PHE A 128 8.34 -3.39 -7.06
N LYS A 129 9.09 -2.29 -6.84
CA LYS A 129 9.38 -1.30 -7.90
C LYS A 129 10.30 -1.84 -8.99
N GLN A 130 11.12 -2.85 -8.71
CA GLN A 130 12.01 -3.51 -9.68
C GLN A 130 11.31 -4.53 -10.61
N ARG A 131 10.01 -4.82 -10.41
CA ARG A 131 9.22 -5.70 -11.29
C ARG A 131 9.24 -5.24 -12.75
N SER A 132 9.17 -6.20 -13.68
CA SER A 132 9.13 -5.91 -15.13
C SER A 132 7.86 -5.17 -15.54
N ALA A 133 7.86 -4.53 -16.72
CA ALA A 133 6.69 -3.81 -17.22
C ALA A 133 5.47 -4.73 -17.37
N ALA A 134 5.65 -5.94 -17.91
CA ALA A 134 4.59 -6.94 -18.04
C ALA A 134 4.04 -7.40 -16.67
N GLN A 135 4.90 -7.54 -15.64
CA GLN A 135 4.45 -7.84 -14.29
C GLN A 135 3.58 -6.70 -13.73
N LYS A 136 4.04 -5.46 -13.83
CA LYS A 136 3.28 -4.28 -13.36
C LYS A 136 1.94 -4.11 -14.08
N ALA A 137 1.88 -4.37 -15.39
CA ALA A 137 0.65 -4.33 -16.15
C ALA A 137 -0.32 -5.45 -15.73
N GLY A 138 0.16 -6.68 -15.57
CA GLY A 138 -0.66 -7.79 -15.05
C GLY A 138 -1.17 -7.52 -13.64
N ASP A 139 -0.30 -7.01 -12.75
CA ASP A 139 -0.67 -6.64 -11.40
C ASP A 139 -1.75 -5.53 -11.39
N PHE A 140 -1.70 -4.57 -12.32
CA PHE A 140 -2.71 -3.52 -12.47
C PHE A 140 -4.10 -4.08 -12.80
N PHE A 141 -4.21 -4.90 -13.85
CA PHE A 141 -5.50 -5.43 -14.29
C PHE A 141 -6.08 -6.45 -13.29
N GLU A 142 -5.26 -7.32 -12.71
CA GLU A 142 -5.74 -8.30 -11.70
C GLU A 142 -6.15 -7.64 -10.39
N ASN A 143 -5.39 -6.63 -9.91
CA ASN A 143 -5.80 -5.88 -8.73
C ASN A 143 -7.08 -5.07 -9.00
N ARG A 144 -7.26 -4.52 -10.20
CA ARG A 144 -8.52 -3.84 -10.55
C ARG A 144 -9.70 -4.82 -10.58
N ARG A 145 -9.56 -5.97 -11.25
CA ARG A 145 -10.59 -7.03 -11.32
C ARG A 145 -11.05 -7.43 -9.92
N LEU A 146 -10.11 -7.81 -9.07
CA LEU A 146 -10.41 -8.26 -7.71
C LEU A 146 -10.93 -7.13 -6.81
N ALA A 147 -10.41 -5.91 -6.91
CA ALA A 147 -10.90 -4.78 -6.12
C ALA A 147 -12.37 -4.42 -6.46
N ILE A 148 -12.76 -4.53 -7.73
CA ILE A 148 -14.15 -4.33 -8.15
C ILE A 148 -15.07 -5.44 -7.59
N HIS A 149 -14.68 -6.72 -7.72
CA HIS A 149 -15.41 -7.81 -7.06
C HIS A 149 -15.48 -7.66 -5.53
N MET A 150 -14.43 -7.09 -4.90
CA MET A 150 -14.44 -6.80 -3.47
C MET A 150 -15.48 -5.73 -3.08
N VAL A 151 -15.75 -4.74 -3.93
CA VAL A 151 -16.79 -3.73 -3.72
C VAL A 151 -18.19 -4.29 -4.02
N GLY A 152 -18.28 -5.31 -4.89
CA GLY A 152 -19.53 -6.03 -5.17
C GLY A 152 -20.49 -5.27 -6.08
N HIS A 153 -19.98 -4.39 -6.94
CA HIS A 153 -20.77 -3.59 -7.90
C HIS A 153 -21.82 -2.63 -7.29
N ILE A 154 -21.78 -2.40 -5.97
CA ILE A 154 -22.77 -1.57 -5.26
C ILE A 154 -22.53 -0.07 -5.47
N CYS A 155 -21.27 0.37 -5.67
CA CYS A 155 -20.91 1.79 -5.72
C CYS A 155 -20.04 2.14 -6.93
N ALA A 156 -20.67 2.72 -7.97
CA ALA A 156 -19.98 3.18 -9.19
C ALA A 156 -18.86 4.21 -8.92
N ALA A 157 -18.96 5.01 -7.86
CA ALA A 157 -17.91 5.97 -7.47
C ALA A 157 -16.65 5.27 -6.96
N GLU A 158 -16.79 4.20 -6.17
CA GLU A 158 -15.65 3.40 -5.72
C GLU A 158 -15.01 2.64 -6.88
N GLU A 159 -15.82 2.06 -7.77
CA GLU A 159 -15.32 1.40 -8.99
C GLU A 159 -14.53 2.35 -9.89
N ALA A 160 -14.99 3.59 -10.07
CA ALA A 160 -14.28 4.60 -10.86
C ALA A 160 -12.92 4.96 -10.23
N LEU A 161 -12.85 5.08 -8.90
CA LEU A 161 -11.60 5.34 -8.17
C LEU A 161 -10.64 4.15 -8.26
N LEU A 162 -11.11 2.93 -8.02
CA LEU A 162 -10.32 1.70 -8.11
C LEU A 162 -9.88 1.39 -9.55
N GLY A 163 -10.69 1.79 -10.54
CA GLY A 163 -10.34 1.69 -11.96
C GLY A 163 -9.28 2.68 -12.42
N LYS A 164 -9.21 3.86 -11.79
CA LYS A 164 -8.23 4.91 -12.10
C LYS A 164 -6.91 4.77 -11.32
N TYR A 165 -6.97 4.41 -10.04
CA TYR A 165 -5.84 4.49 -9.11
C TYR A 165 -5.25 3.10 -8.79
N PRO A 166 -4.09 2.71 -9.37
CA PRO A 166 -3.54 1.37 -9.27
C PRO A 166 -3.06 1.00 -7.87
N THR A 167 -2.44 1.92 -7.12
CA THR A 167 -1.98 1.59 -5.76
C THR A 167 -3.15 1.57 -4.76
N LEU A 168 -4.17 2.40 -4.98
CA LEU A 168 -5.44 2.33 -4.25
C LEU A 168 -6.07 0.93 -4.37
N ALA A 169 -6.24 0.39 -5.58
CA ALA A 169 -6.82 -0.94 -5.78
C ALA A 169 -6.02 -2.05 -5.08
N ALA A 170 -4.70 -2.06 -5.22
CA ALA A 170 -3.83 -3.01 -4.51
C ALA A 170 -3.91 -2.88 -2.98
N SER A 171 -3.99 -1.65 -2.48
CA SER A 171 -4.09 -1.35 -1.05
C SER A 171 -5.45 -1.68 -0.45
N TYR A 172 -6.53 -1.59 -1.24
CA TYR A 172 -7.89 -1.95 -0.84
C TYR A 172 -8.01 -3.47 -0.67
N ILE A 173 -7.48 -4.26 -1.62
CA ILE A 173 -7.42 -5.71 -1.53
C ILE A 173 -6.75 -6.14 -0.22
N MET A 174 -5.55 -5.63 0.06
CA MET A 174 -4.86 -5.96 1.31
C MET A 174 -5.59 -5.43 2.54
N GLY A 175 -6.01 -4.17 2.53
CA GLY A 175 -6.69 -3.58 3.67
C GLY A 175 -7.92 -4.39 4.09
N LYS A 176 -8.74 -4.81 3.11
CA LYS A 176 -9.94 -5.60 3.35
C LYS A 176 -9.63 -7.03 3.83
N THR A 177 -8.67 -7.73 3.22
CA THR A 177 -8.30 -9.09 3.66
C THR A 177 -7.62 -9.11 5.03
N GLU A 178 -6.89 -8.06 5.38
CA GLU A 178 -6.30 -7.89 6.70
C GLU A 178 -7.37 -7.55 7.76
N ALA A 179 -8.30 -6.64 7.46
CA ALA A 179 -9.39 -6.29 8.38
C ALA A 179 -10.36 -7.46 8.64
N ASN A 180 -10.74 -8.21 7.61
CA ASN A 180 -11.65 -9.36 7.74
C ASN A 180 -10.92 -10.67 8.15
N LYS A 181 -9.61 -10.60 8.42
CA LYS A 181 -8.76 -11.74 8.81
C LYS A 181 -8.78 -12.90 7.79
N THR A 182 -8.99 -12.63 6.49
CA THR A 182 -9.10 -13.68 5.44
C THR A 182 -7.74 -14.13 4.89
N CYS A 183 -6.64 -13.45 5.22
CA CYS A 183 -5.29 -13.87 4.87
C CYS A 183 -4.90 -15.20 5.55
N ASN A 184 -4.25 -16.12 4.81
CA ASN A 184 -3.63 -17.36 5.33
C ASN A 184 -2.87 -17.18 6.67
N ARG A 185 -2.14 -16.07 6.85
CA ARG A 185 -1.40 -15.78 8.11
C ARG A 185 -2.27 -15.72 9.38
N TYR A 186 -3.58 -15.64 9.20
CA TYR A 186 -4.57 -15.68 10.28
C TYR A 186 -5.39 -16.97 10.28
N THR A 187 -5.32 -17.83 9.27
CA THR A 187 -6.10 -19.05 9.21
C THR A 187 -5.39 -20.19 9.93
N THR A 188 -6.08 -20.81 10.88
CA THR A 188 -5.66 -22.07 11.49
C THR A 188 -6.55 -23.17 10.93
N PRO A 189 -6.03 -24.18 10.21
CA PRO A 189 -6.84 -25.28 9.72
C PRO A 189 -7.36 -26.12 10.89
N ASP A 190 -8.62 -26.52 10.84
CA ASP A 190 -9.28 -27.27 11.92
C ASP A 190 -8.99 -28.79 11.83
N SER A 191 -8.51 -29.26 10.68
CA SER A 191 -8.22 -30.68 10.43
C SER A 191 -6.93 -30.89 9.64
N VAL A 192 -6.33 -32.07 9.76
CA VAL A 192 -5.12 -32.47 9.00
C VAL A 192 -5.40 -32.49 7.49
N ALA A 193 -6.60 -32.89 7.08
CA ALA A 193 -7.02 -32.85 5.68
C ALA A 193 -7.09 -31.41 5.14
N GLU A 194 -7.69 -30.49 5.90
CA GLU A 194 -7.72 -29.07 5.53
C GLU A 194 -6.33 -28.45 5.50
N ALA A 195 -5.45 -28.78 6.46
CA ALA A 195 -4.06 -28.34 6.45
C ALA A 195 -3.32 -28.80 5.18
N TYR A 196 -3.52 -30.06 4.75
CA TYR A 196 -2.97 -30.57 3.49
C TYR A 196 -3.52 -29.83 2.27
N MET A 197 -4.83 -29.58 2.20
CA MET A 197 -5.43 -28.84 1.07
C MET A 197 -4.93 -27.39 1.01
N ALA A 198 -4.87 -26.68 2.13
CA ALA A 198 -4.30 -25.33 2.22
C ALA A 198 -2.82 -25.30 1.80
N ALA A 199 -2.02 -26.27 2.28
CA ALA A 199 -0.61 -26.40 1.89
C ALA A 199 -0.44 -26.71 0.38
N SER A 200 -1.36 -27.47 -0.22
CA SER A 200 -1.36 -27.76 -1.65
C SER A 200 -1.54 -26.47 -2.48
N ILE A 201 -2.44 -25.58 -2.06
CA ILE A 201 -2.65 -24.26 -2.67
C ILE A 201 -1.46 -23.33 -2.43
N GLU A 202 -0.87 -23.35 -1.23
CA GLU A 202 0.40 -22.64 -1.00
C GLU A 202 1.50 -23.08 -1.97
N SER A 203 1.60 -24.37 -2.27
CA SER A 203 2.58 -24.88 -3.23
C SER A 203 2.35 -24.31 -4.64
N GLN A 204 1.09 -24.20 -5.07
CA GLN A 204 0.72 -23.59 -6.35
C GLN A 204 1.03 -22.08 -6.36
N ASN A 205 0.75 -21.37 -5.27
CA ASN A 205 1.10 -19.96 -5.12
C ASN A 205 2.61 -19.73 -5.13
N LYS A 206 3.41 -20.61 -4.50
CA LYS A 206 4.88 -20.55 -4.51
C LYS A 206 5.47 -20.86 -5.89
N LYS A 207 4.87 -21.77 -6.68
CA LYS A 207 5.25 -22.01 -8.09
C LYS A 207 5.18 -20.74 -8.95
N ARG A 208 4.21 -19.84 -8.69
CA ARG A 208 4.12 -18.52 -9.38
C ARG A 208 5.31 -17.59 -9.06
N GLY A 209 6.04 -17.84 -7.98
CA GLY A 209 7.27 -17.13 -7.60
C GLY A 209 8.53 -17.62 -8.32
N ALA A 210 8.48 -18.76 -9.03
CA ALA A 210 9.57 -19.34 -9.80
C ALA A 210 9.08 -19.99 -11.12
N PRO A 211 8.45 -19.22 -12.03
CA PRO A 211 7.70 -19.78 -13.17
C PRO A 211 8.55 -20.55 -14.19
N PHE A 212 9.87 -20.27 -14.25
CA PHE A 212 10.82 -20.91 -15.17
C PHE A 212 11.92 -21.67 -14.41
N GLY A 213 11.64 -22.16 -13.20
CA GLY A 213 12.63 -22.79 -12.31
C GLY A 213 13.59 -21.82 -11.62
N VAL A 214 13.66 -20.55 -12.08
CA VAL A 214 14.43 -19.47 -11.45
C VAL A 214 13.50 -18.62 -10.57
N TYR A 215 13.91 -18.37 -9.32
CA TYR A 215 13.18 -17.50 -8.39
C TYR A 215 13.15 -16.05 -8.86
N LEU A 216 11.98 -15.43 -8.77
CA LEU A 216 11.80 -14.00 -9.00
C LEU A 216 12.31 -13.17 -7.83
N SER A 217 12.69 -11.92 -8.08
CA SER A 217 12.93 -10.89 -7.05
C SER A 217 11.69 -10.56 -6.20
N SER A 218 10.54 -11.15 -6.53
CA SER A 218 9.51 -11.39 -5.53
C SER A 218 10.06 -12.33 -4.45
N CYS A 219 9.99 -13.66 -4.59
CA CYS A 219 10.09 -14.63 -3.49
C CYS A 219 11.45 -14.65 -2.76
N VAL A 220 11.60 -13.85 -1.69
CA VAL A 220 12.86 -13.69 -0.94
C VAL A 220 12.60 -13.38 0.54
N ASP A 221 13.04 -14.28 1.43
CA ASP A 221 12.83 -14.22 2.89
C ASP A 221 13.85 -13.35 3.65
N GLY A 222 14.99 -13.02 3.05
CA GLY A 222 16.02 -12.17 3.66
C GLY A 222 16.88 -11.44 2.63
N ASN A 223 17.33 -10.23 2.97
CA ASN A 223 18.22 -9.40 2.15
C ASN A 223 19.65 -9.28 2.71
N ALA A 224 19.90 -9.80 3.91
CA ALA A 224 21.20 -9.81 4.58
C ALA A 224 21.35 -11.06 5.46
N LYS A 225 22.59 -11.35 5.90
CA LYS A 225 22.89 -12.50 6.78
C LYS A 225 22.02 -12.47 8.04
N GLY A 226 21.45 -13.62 8.42
CA GLY A 226 20.56 -13.76 9.58
C GLY A 226 19.11 -13.30 9.37
N ARG A 227 18.81 -12.47 8.36
CA ARG A 227 17.44 -11.94 8.15
C ARG A 227 16.41 -13.00 7.78
N ALA A 228 16.81 -14.08 7.09
CA ALA A 228 15.91 -15.19 6.75
C ALA A 228 15.41 -15.94 8.00
N GLU A 229 16.27 -16.16 9.00
CA GLU A 229 15.86 -16.82 10.25
C GLU A 229 14.99 -15.90 11.10
N ALA A 230 15.28 -14.59 11.14
CA ALA A 230 14.40 -13.62 11.77
C ALA A 230 13.00 -13.59 11.13
N ALA A 231 12.91 -13.73 9.79
CA ALA A 231 11.63 -13.85 9.09
C ALA A 231 10.89 -15.16 9.45
N ARG A 232 11.60 -16.28 9.59
CA ARG A 232 11.03 -17.57 10.05
C ARG A 232 10.46 -17.47 11.46
N VAL A 233 11.22 -16.94 12.42
CA VAL A 233 10.79 -16.74 13.82
C VAL A 233 9.57 -15.82 13.87
N ALA A 234 9.61 -14.71 13.16
CA ALA A 234 8.49 -13.79 13.06
C ALA A 234 7.20 -14.44 12.51
N ALA A 235 7.32 -15.35 11.53
CA ALA A 235 6.18 -16.08 10.96
C ALA A 235 5.57 -17.08 11.97
N VAL A 236 6.41 -17.85 12.68
CA VAL A 236 5.98 -18.77 13.75
C VAL A 236 5.23 -18.00 14.85
N ASN A 237 5.75 -16.83 15.26
CA ASN A 237 5.11 -16.00 16.27
C ASN A 237 3.75 -15.42 15.81
N THR A 238 3.57 -15.14 14.52
CA THR A 238 2.25 -14.80 13.97
C THR A 238 1.29 -16.00 13.89
N ALA A 239 1.78 -17.18 13.55
CA ALA A 239 0.96 -18.40 13.51
C ALA A 239 0.45 -18.79 14.92
N TYR A 240 1.32 -18.67 15.94
CA TYR A 240 0.92 -18.85 17.34
C TYR A 240 -0.23 -17.92 17.73
N ARG A 241 -0.10 -16.61 17.43
CA ARG A 241 -1.15 -15.61 17.69
C ARG A 241 -2.43 -15.84 16.87
N ALA A 242 -2.34 -16.45 15.69
CA ALA A 242 -3.52 -16.78 14.89
C ALA A 242 -4.44 -17.80 15.61
N GLY A 243 -3.89 -18.69 16.44
CA GLY A 243 -4.67 -19.62 17.28
C GLY A 243 -5.21 -19.01 18.58
N TRP A 244 -4.81 -17.79 18.97
CA TRP A 244 -5.19 -17.13 20.23
C TRP A 244 -6.46 -16.28 20.15
N LYS A 245 -7.23 -16.41 19.06
CA LYS A 245 -8.46 -15.64 18.84
C LYS A 245 -9.62 -16.16 19.69
N SER A 246 -10.56 -15.27 20.04
CA SER A 246 -11.78 -15.68 20.72
C SER A 246 -12.67 -16.55 19.82
N PRO A 247 -13.53 -17.43 20.39
CA PRO A 247 -14.42 -18.28 19.59
C PRO A 247 -15.31 -17.50 18.62
N ALA A 248 -15.80 -16.33 19.02
CA ALA A 248 -16.58 -15.43 18.16
C ALA A 248 -15.77 -14.87 16.98
N GLN A 249 -14.50 -14.52 17.19
CA GLN A 249 -13.61 -14.10 16.11
C GLN A 249 -13.34 -15.25 15.13
N ASN A 250 -13.12 -16.48 15.63
CA ASN A 250 -12.91 -17.65 14.78
C ASN A 250 -14.17 -18.01 13.95
N ALA A 251 -15.35 -17.99 14.58
CA ALA A 251 -16.61 -18.22 13.89
C ALA A 251 -16.84 -17.20 12.77
N ARG A 252 -16.69 -15.90 13.06
CA ARG A 252 -16.77 -14.84 12.03
C ARG A 252 -15.75 -15.06 10.92
N GLN A 253 -14.49 -15.36 11.27
CA GLN A 253 -13.43 -15.56 10.29
C GLN A 253 -13.74 -16.70 9.31
N ARG A 254 -14.32 -17.82 9.76
CA ARG A 254 -14.72 -18.92 8.86
C ARG A 254 -15.74 -18.45 7.81
N TYR A 255 -16.77 -17.68 8.20
CA TYR A 255 -17.73 -17.12 7.25
C TYR A 255 -17.10 -16.10 6.29
N GLU A 256 -16.23 -15.22 6.79
CA GLU A 256 -15.50 -14.23 5.96
C GLU A 256 -14.56 -14.92 4.96
N LEU A 257 -13.93 -16.04 5.34
CA LEU A 257 -13.08 -16.87 4.47
C LEU A 257 -13.88 -17.55 3.35
N SER A 258 -15.00 -18.21 3.68
CA SER A 258 -15.84 -18.85 2.66
C SER A 258 -16.46 -17.81 1.72
N ALA A 259 -16.90 -16.65 2.23
CA ALA A 259 -17.37 -15.54 1.41
C ALA A 259 -16.25 -14.96 0.52
N HIS A 260 -15.01 -14.87 1.02
CA HIS A 260 -13.85 -14.46 0.23
C HIS A 260 -13.56 -15.47 -0.90
N GLY A 261 -13.62 -16.77 -0.62
CA GLY A 261 -13.45 -17.83 -1.62
C GLY A 261 -14.47 -17.70 -2.76
N ARG A 262 -15.77 -17.74 -2.43
CA ARG A 262 -16.86 -17.63 -3.41
C ARG A 262 -16.75 -16.35 -4.24
N ASN A 263 -16.75 -15.18 -3.59
CA ASN A 263 -16.88 -13.89 -4.28
C ASN A 263 -15.64 -13.48 -5.11
N MET A 264 -14.45 -14.03 -4.83
CA MET A 264 -13.20 -13.63 -5.49
C MET A 264 -12.67 -14.67 -6.48
N LEU A 265 -12.95 -15.95 -6.21
CA LEU A 265 -12.22 -17.08 -6.79
C LEU A 265 -13.16 -18.16 -7.34
N GLY A 266 -14.33 -18.37 -6.71
CA GLY A 266 -15.26 -19.44 -7.07
C GLY A 266 -15.80 -19.37 -8.49
N HIS A 267 -15.88 -18.17 -9.09
CA HIS A 267 -16.23 -17.98 -10.51
C HIS A 267 -17.45 -18.78 -10.97
N ASP A 268 -18.49 -18.82 -10.13
CA ASP A 268 -19.75 -19.55 -10.32
C ASP A 268 -19.57 -21.08 -10.51
N CYS A 269 -18.49 -21.66 -9.97
CA CYS A 269 -18.22 -23.09 -9.97
C CYS A 269 -18.65 -23.75 -8.66
N ASP A 270 -19.79 -24.46 -8.68
CA ASP A 270 -20.36 -25.18 -7.54
C ASP A 270 -19.36 -26.06 -6.76
N TYR A 271 -18.43 -26.71 -7.49
CA TYR A 271 -17.39 -27.55 -6.89
C TYR A 271 -16.41 -26.77 -6.03
N GLU A 272 -15.93 -25.62 -6.53
CA GLU A 272 -15.02 -24.76 -5.78
C GLU A 272 -15.73 -24.12 -4.59
N GLU A 273 -16.97 -23.65 -4.77
CA GLU A 273 -17.77 -23.10 -3.67
C GLU A 273 -18.02 -24.13 -2.57
N ALA A 274 -18.35 -25.38 -2.92
CA ALA A 274 -18.52 -26.46 -1.96
C ALA A 274 -17.23 -26.72 -1.15
N ILE A 275 -16.05 -26.60 -1.78
CA ILE A 275 -14.76 -26.69 -1.08
C ILE A 275 -14.55 -25.50 -0.15
N TYR A 276 -14.77 -24.26 -0.60
CA TYR A 276 -14.58 -23.05 0.23
C TYR A 276 -15.55 -22.97 1.41
N ASN A 277 -16.77 -23.52 1.25
CA ASN A 277 -17.76 -23.63 2.31
C ASN A 277 -17.40 -24.73 3.34
N LYS A 278 -16.80 -25.84 2.90
CA LYS A 278 -16.45 -26.97 3.77
C LYS A 278 -15.09 -26.81 4.47
N TYR A 279 -14.14 -26.14 3.82
CA TYR A 279 -12.75 -26.01 4.26
C TYR A 279 -12.27 -24.55 4.14
N PRO A 280 -12.68 -23.65 5.03
CA PRO A 280 -12.42 -22.21 4.90
C PRO A 280 -10.93 -21.82 4.88
N ALA A 281 -10.02 -22.62 5.45
CA ALA A 281 -8.58 -22.33 5.34
C ALA A 281 -8.04 -22.50 3.91
N VAL A 282 -8.72 -23.30 3.07
CA VAL A 282 -8.41 -23.44 1.63
C VAL A 282 -8.62 -22.10 0.91
N ALA A 283 -9.75 -21.44 1.17
CA ALA A 283 -10.05 -20.11 0.64
C ALA A 283 -9.05 -19.04 1.14
N GLY A 284 -8.63 -19.11 2.41
CA GLY A 284 -7.62 -18.20 2.96
C GLY A 284 -6.19 -18.43 2.46
N ALA A 285 -5.87 -19.66 2.03
CA ALA A 285 -4.60 -20.01 1.40
C ALA A 285 -4.47 -19.44 -0.03
N MET A 286 -5.60 -19.24 -0.73
CA MET A 286 -5.64 -18.65 -2.05
C MET A 286 -5.29 -17.15 -2.02
N ARG A 287 -4.65 -16.68 -3.09
CA ARG A 287 -4.19 -15.29 -3.24
C ARG A 287 -4.30 -14.88 -4.69
N SER A 288 -4.43 -13.57 -4.91
CA SER A 288 -4.35 -13.00 -6.25
C SER A 288 -3.01 -13.34 -6.91
N SER A 289 -3.04 -13.47 -8.24
CA SER A 289 -1.85 -13.68 -9.07
C SER A 289 -0.83 -12.54 -8.96
N SER A 290 -1.27 -11.34 -8.55
CA SER A 290 -0.43 -10.15 -8.39
C SER A 290 0.55 -10.19 -7.21
N TYR A 291 0.31 -11.01 -6.17
CA TYR A 291 1.26 -11.09 -5.05
C TYR A 291 2.59 -11.73 -5.46
N ARG A 292 2.54 -12.84 -6.21
CA ARG A 292 3.70 -13.67 -6.62
C ARG A 292 4.61 -14.12 -5.46
N TYR A 293 4.13 -13.96 -4.22
CA TYR A 293 4.39 -14.61 -2.91
C TYR A 293 3.85 -13.72 -1.74
#